data_AF-A0A6B3FX75-F1
#
_entry.id   AF-A0A6B3FX75-F1
#
_cell.length_a   1.000
_cell.length_b   1.000
_cell.length_c   1.000
_cell.angle_alpha   90.00
_cell.angle_beta   90.00
_cell.angle_gamma   90.00
#
_symmetry.space_group_name_H-M   'P 1'
#
loop_
_entity.id
_entity.type
_entity.pdbx_description
1 polymer ?
#
loop_
_entity_poly.entity_id
_entity_poly.type
_entity_poly.pdbx_seq_one_letter_code
_entity_poly.pdbx_strand_id
1 'polypeptide(L)'
;MIRNALRMRWSLPLALALLVVASFTPMLIAAGSKASASAPSLSRAAGAGGAALPKLTSFNKVSLGDGTVETLYAADSAKRPVALAVRVDAAAMKTLPSTPTHDGQTCFDTGGDGIDLEADCASGHERALWFPKLNGLPFQWLMFNWQKNGHGPTHVFDKPHFDMHFFIQDFSARNQIRTGPCNLVIN
;
A
#
# COMPACT_ATOMS: atom_id res chain seq x y z
N MET A 1 -60.62 -1.47 -28.43
CA MET A 1 -60.42 -0.89 -27.09
C MET A 1 -59.08 -0.21 -27.05
N ILE A 2 -59.08 1.12 -27.10
CA ILE A 2 -57.91 1.99 -27.12
C ILE A 2 -57.75 2.54 -25.70
N ARG A 3 -56.58 2.36 -25.07
CA ARG A 3 -56.24 3.02 -23.81
C ARG A 3 -54.94 3.81 -23.97
N ASN A 4 -55.11 5.12 -23.76
CA ASN A 4 -54.12 6.18 -23.64
C ASN A 4 -53.02 5.85 -22.62
N ALA A 5 -51.80 6.33 -22.88
CA ALA A 5 -50.94 6.92 -21.85
C ALA A 5 -49.98 7.97 -22.46
N LEU A 6 -50.38 9.22 -22.20
CA LEU A 6 -49.67 10.51 -22.17
C LEU A 6 -48.13 10.49 -22.34
N ARG A 7 -47.64 11.18 -23.38
CA ARG A 7 -46.24 11.63 -23.49
C ARG A 7 -46.04 12.89 -22.66
N MET A 8 -45.24 12.81 -21.59
CA MET A 8 -44.87 13.96 -20.77
C MET A 8 -43.67 14.66 -21.39
N ARG A 9 -43.90 15.88 -21.92
CA ARG A 9 -42.86 16.78 -22.43
C ARG A 9 -42.36 17.63 -21.26
N TRP A 10 -41.06 17.58 -20.97
CA TRP A 10 -40.41 18.48 -20.03
C TRP A 10 -39.63 19.52 -20.82
N SER A 11 -40.13 20.75 -20.84
CA SER A 11 -39.42 21.92 -21.33
C SER A 11 -38.82 22.66 -20.13
N LEU A 12 -37.49 22.70 -20.03
CA LEU A 12 -36.77 23.57 -19.09
C LEU A 12 -36.62 24.96 -19.72
N PRO A 13 -36.97 26.06 -19.02
CA PRO A 13 -36.63 27.40 -19.48
C PRO A 13 -35.16 27.73 -19.13
N LEU A 14 -34.47 28.29 -20.13
CA LEU A 14 -33.20 29.00 -20.02
C LEU A 14 -33.40 30.22 -19.10
N ALA A 15 -32.68 30.26 -17.97
CA ALA A 15 -32.54 31.49 -17.17
C ALA A 15 -31.11 32.02 -17.34
N LEU A 16 -31.01 33.08 -18.12
CA LEU A 16 -29.80 33.85 -18.39
C LEU A 16 -29.57 34.80 -17.20
N ALA A 17 -28.54 34.53 -16.38
CA ALA A 17 -28.12 35.45 -15.33
C ALA A 17 -26.90 36.24 -15.83
N LEU A 18 -27.11 37.53 -16.13
CA LEU A 18 -26.05 38.52 -16.32
C LEU A 18 -25.31 38.72 -14.99
N LEU A 19 -24.00 38.48 -14.98
CA LEU A 19 -23.11 38.94 -13.91
C LEU A 19 -22.25 40.09 -14.46
N VAL A 20 -22.47 41.25 -13.86
CA VAL A 20 -21.77 42.51 -14.11
C VAL A 20 -20.30 42.36 -13.72
N VAL A 21 -19.41 42.63 -14.67
CA VAL A 21 -17.96 42.76 -14.44
C VAL A 21 -17.70 44.14 -13.86
N ALA A 22 -17.43 44.21 -12.56
CA ALA A 22 -16.87 45.41 -11.93
C ALA A 22 -15.34 45.31 -11.97
N SER A 23 -14.73 46.09 -12.86
CA SER A 23 -13.30 46.27 -13.01
C SER A 23 -12.74 47.08 -11.83
N PHE A 24 -11.86 46.46 -11.04
CA PHE A 24 -10.98 47.14 -10.09
C PHE A 24 -9.53 46.82 -10.43
N THR A 25 -8.83 47.78 -11.02
CA THR A 25 -7.36 47.82 -11.13
C THR A 25 -6.75 48.50 -9.90
N PRO A 26 -5.45 48.24 -9.60
CA PRO A 26 -4.96 48.02 -8.24
C PRO A 26 -4.45 49.30 -7.57
N MET A 27 -4.53 49.35 -6.24
CA MET A 27 -3.74 50.28 -5.43
C MET A 27 -2.59 49.50 -4.79
N LEU A 28 -1.39 49.64 -5.37
CA LEU A 28 -0.15 49.25 -4.73
C LEU A 28 0.08 50.18 -3.52
N ILE A 29 0.12 49.61 -2.33
CA ILE A 29 0.78 50.23 -1.18
C ILE A 29 2.00 49.38 -0.85
N ALA A 30 3.16 49.92 -1.21
CA ALA A 30 4.46 49.40 -0.77
C ALA A 30 4.75 49.94 0.65
N ALA A 31 4.71 49.05 1.63
CA ALA A 31 5.44 49.14 2.89
C ALA A 31 5.81 47.69 3.22
N GLY A 32 7.05 47.24 3.11
CA GLY A 32 8.18 47.80 3.85
C GLY A 32 8.42 46.92 5.09
N SER A 33 8.92 45.70 4.87
CA SER A 33 9.76 44.93 5.81
C SER A 33 10.18 43.62 5.13
N LYS A 34 11.42 43.56 4.63
CA LYS A 34 12.08 42.28 4.35
C LYS A 34 12.28 41.59 5.70
N ALA A 35 11.32 40.78 6.11
CA ALA A 35 11.57 39.76 7.12
C ALA A 35 12.48 38.73 6.45
N SER A 36 13.79 38.92 6.58
CA SER A 36 14.76 37.86 6.37
C SER A 36 14.43 36.80 7.41
N ALA A 37 13.77 35.73 6.98
CA ALA A 37 13.58 34.56 7.81
C ALA A 37 14.97 33.95 8.02
N SER A 38 15.63 34.36 9.10
CA SER A 38 16.76 33.65 9.68
C SER A 38 16.27 32.25 10.01
N ALA A 39 16.56 31.29 9.13
CA ALA A 39 16.35 29.89 9.43
C ALA A 39 17.11 29.61 10.74
N PRO A 40 16.44 29.14 11.81
CA PRO A 40 17.15 28.76 13.00
C PRO A 40 18.09 27.61 12.60
N SER A 41 19.39 27.88 12.66
CA SER A 41 20.40 26.83 12.59
C SER A 41 20.08 25.86 13.72
N LEU A 42 19.54 24.70 13.37
CA LEU A 42 19.44 23.56 14.27
C LEU A 42 20.86 23.22 14.70
N SER A 43 21.26 23.79 15.83
CA SER A 43 22.44 23.35 16.55
C SER A 43 22.19 21.89 16.88
N ARG A 44 22.92 21.01 16.21
CA ARG A 44 22.90 19.58 16.45
C ARG A 44 23.31 19.39 17.90
N ALA A 45 22.34 19.19 18.78
CA ALA A 45 22.57 18.74 20.13
C ALA A 45 23.32 17.41 20.03
N ALA A 46 24.65 17.46 20.18
CA ALA A 46 25.50 16.32 20.40
C ALA A 46 25.15 15.77 21.79
N GLY A 47 24.16 14.91 21.86
CA GLY A 47 23.56 14.50 23.14
C GLY A 47 22.52 13.39 23.04
N ALA A 48 22.74 12.42 22.17
CA ALA A 48 22.17 11.09 22.32
C ALA A 48 23.28 10.12 21.91
N GLY A 49 23.91 9.47 22.88
CA GLY A 49 24.76 8.32 22.59
C GLY A 49 23.93 7.35 21.77
N GLY A 50 24.26 7.19 20.49
CA GLY A 50 23.53 6.31 19.60
C GLY A 50 23.62 4.91 20.16
N ALA A 51 22.57 4.46 20.85
CA ALA A 51 22.47 3.08 21.28
C ALA A 51 22.67 2.22 20.04
N ALA A 52 23.65 1.32 20.10
CA ALA A 52 23.90 0.39 19.00
C ALA A 52 22.58 -0.33 18.66
N LEU A 53 22.28 -0.46 17.36
CA LEU A 53 21.12 -1.21 16.91
C LEU A 53 21.15 -2.61 17.54
N PRO A 54 20.00 -3.14 17.98
CA PRO A 54 19.97 -4.45 18.59
C PRO A 54 20.48 -5.50 17.60
N LYS A 55 21.22 -6.50 18.10
CA LYS A 55 21.63 -7.63 17.28
C LYS A 55 20.39 -8.40 16.81
N LEU A 56 20.18 -8.43 15.50
CA LEU A 56 19.06 -9.14 14.87
C LEU A 56 19.39 -10.63 14.70
N THR A 57 18.39 -11.47 14.96
CA THR A 57 18.39 -12.92 14.75
C THR A 57 17.49 -13.24 13.56
N SER A 58 17.99 -13.97 12.57
CA SER A 58 17.18 -14.49 11.46
C SER A 58 16.17 -15.53 11.97
N PHE A 59 14.94 -15.49 11.48
CA PHE A 59 13.89 -16.41 11.90
C PHE A 59 13.32 -17.23 10.75
N ASN A 60 12.78 -16.59 9.73
CA ASN A 60 12.20 -17.29 8.58
C ASN A 60 12.70 -16.66 7.27
N LYS A 61 13.17 -17.51 6.36
CA LYS A 61 13.83 -17.13 5.10
C LYS A 61 13.20 -17.91 3.95
N VAL A 62 12.91 -17.21 2.86
CA VAL A 62 12.27 -17.77 1.66
C VAL A 62 12.91 -17.19 0.40
N SER A 63 12.86 -17.93 -0.71
CA SER A 63 13.48 -17.52 -1.97
C SER A 63 12.71 -16.40 -2.67
N LEU A 64 13.45 -15.49 -3.31
CA LEU A 64 12.91 -14.43 -4.15
C LEU A 64 13.94 -14.09 -5.23
N GLY A 65 13.59 -14.33 -6.50
CA GLY A 65 14.59 -14.28 -7.58
C GLY A 65 15.76 -15.22 -7.27
N ASP A 66 16.98 -14.69 -7.45
CA ASP A 66 18.24 -15.40 -7.16
C ASP A 66 18.72 -15.20 -5.71
N GLY A 67 17.92 -14.57 -4.86
CA GLY A 67 18.25 -14.33 -3.45
C GLY A 67 17.12 -14.77 -2.52
N THR A 68 17.10 -14.15 -1.34
CA THR A 68 16.08 -14.42 -0.33
C THR A 68 15.46 -13.16 0.24
N VAL A 69 14.26 -13.32 0.81
CA VAL A 69 13.67 -12.39 1.77
C VAL A 69 13.51 -13.13 3.09
N GLU A 70 13.79 -12.46 4.20
CA GLU A 70 13.73 -13.06 5.53
C GLU A 70 13.22 -12.11 6.61
N THR A 71 12.51 -12.67 7.60
CA THR A 71 12.18 -11.98 8.85
C THR A 71 13.32 -12.13 9.85
N LEU A 72 13.60 -11.06 10.58
CA LEU A 72 14.53 -11.04 11.69
C LEU A 72 13.89 -10.38 12.90
N TYR A 73 14.43 -10.68 14.08
CA TYR A 73 13.96 -10.08 15.32
C TYR A 73 15.10 -9.85 16.31
N ALA A 74 14.87 -8.95 17.24
CA ALA A 74 15.59 -8.89 18.50
C ALA A 74 14.56 -8.91 19.64
N ALA A 75 14.91 -9.58 20.75
CA ALA A 75 14.07 -9.63 21.93
C ALA A 75 14.91 -9.38 23.19
N ASP A 76 14.28 -8.87 24.23
CA ASP A 76 14.92 -8.74 25.54
C ASP A 76 15.03 -10.10 26.26
N SER A 77 15.63 -10.11 27.46
CA SER A 77 15.76 -11.31 28.29
C SER A 77 14.42 -11.91 28.72
N ALA A 78 13.34 -11.12 28.69
CA ALA A 78 11.97 -11.55 28.97
C ALA A 78 11.22 -12.00 27.69
N LYS A 79 11.93 -12.21 26.57
CA LYS A 79 11.37 -12.58 25.25
C LYS A 79 10.33 -11.59 24.72
N ARG A 80 10.40 -10.32 25.09
CA ARG A 80 9.56 -9.26 24.51
C ARG A 80 10.26 -8.70 23.27
N PRO A 81 9.55 -8.43 22.16
CA PRO A 81 10.16 -7.91 20.95
C PRO A 81 10.75 -6.52 21.19
N VAL A 82 12.02 -6.34 20.81
CA VAL A 82 12.71 -5.04 20.77
C VAL A 82 12.74 -4.50 19.34
N ALA A 83 12.88 -5.40 18.36
CA ALA A 83 12.84 -5.07 16.94
C ALA A 83 12.27 -6.24 16.14
N LEU A 84 11.54 -5.91 15.08
CA LEU A 84 11.25 -6.78 13.95
C LEU A 84 11.86 -6.14 12.71
N ALA A 85 12.41 -6.96 11.82
CA ALA A 85 12.97 -6.49 10.57
C ALA A 85 12.67 -7.48 9.45
N VAL A 86 12.72 -6.95 8.22
CA VAL A 86 12.68 -7.74 7.00
C VAL A 86 13.94 -7.40 6.23
N ARG A 87 14.67 -8.42 5.79
CA ARG A 87 15.86 -8.25 4.96
C ARG A 87 15.58 -8.86 3.60
N VAL A 88 15.85 -8.10 2.55
CA VAL A 88 15.83 -8.55 1.17
C VAL A 88 17.27 -8.59 0.69
N ASP A 89 17.70 -9.73 0.14
CA ASP A 89 19.05 -9.88 -0.37
C ASP A 89 19.28 -8.98 -1.57
N ALA A 90 20.50 -8.44 -1.70
CA ALA A 90 20.88 -7.61 -2.84
C ALA A 90 20.79 -8.38 -4.17
N ALA A 91 20.97 -9.72 -4.15
CA ALA A 91 20.75 -10.57 -5.31
C ALA A 91 19.27 -10.59 -5.69
N ALA A 92 18.37 -10.81 -4.73
CA ALA A 92 16.92 -10.78 -4.95
C ALA A 92 16.46 -9.44 -5.54
N MET A 93 16.97 -8.31 -5.02
CA MET A 93 16.64 -6.97 -5.54
C MET A 93 17.04 -6.75 -7.01
N LYS A 94 18.07 -7.46 -7.50
CA LYS A 94 18.52 -7.36 -8.89
C LYS A 94 17.75 -8.31 -9.82
N THR A 95 17.13 -9.34 -9.26
CA THR A 95 16.50 -10.43 -10.02
C THR A 95 15.07 -10.67 -9.56
N LEU A 96 14.39 -9.61 -9.12
CA LEU A 96 12.99 -9.66 -8.75
C LEU A 96 12.18 -10.27 -9.90
N PRO A 97 11.24 -11.19 -9.59
CA PRO A 97 10.41 -11.80 -10.61
C PRO A 97 9.70 -10.75 -11.49
N SER A 98 9.63 -11.04 -12.78
CA SER A 98 9.00 -10.16 -13.77
C SER A 98 8.07 -10.87 -14.74
N THR A 99 8.23 -12.18 -14.88
CA THR A 99 7.39 -13.08 -15.68
C THR A 99 7.31 -14.45 -14.98
N PRO A 100 6.11 -15.06 -14.82
CA PRO A 100 4.78 -14.47 -15.06
C PRO A 100 4.53 -13.21 -14.21
N THR A 101 3.49 -12.43 -14.51
CA THR A 101 3.18 -11.18 -13.78
C THR A 101 2.55 -11.40 -12.41
N HIS A 102 2.19 -12.66 -12.12
CA HIS A 102 1.67 -13.13 -10.85
C HIS A 102 2.26 -14.52 -10.52
N ASP A 103 2.25 -14.93 -9.25
CA ASP A 103 2.64 -16.29 -8.83
C ASP A 103 1.45 -17.19 -8.45
N GLY A 104 0.24 -16.76 -8.78
CA GLY A 104 -0.98 -17.54 -8.60
C GLY A 104 -1.47 -17.62 -7.14
N GLN A 105 -0.89 -16.84 -6.23
CA GLN A 105 -1.29 -16.83 -4.81
C GLN A 105 -2.53 -15.97 -4.55
N THR A 106 -2.78 -14.96 -5.39
CA THR A 106 -3.92 -14.04 -5.27
C THR A 106 -4.87 -14.20 -6.46
N CYS A 107 -5.60 -15.32 -6.49
CA CYS A 107 -6.58 -15.58 -7.54
C CYS A 107 -7.94 -15.87 -6.91
N PHE A 108 -8.98 -15.22 -7.42
CA PHE A 108 -10.33 -15.38 -6.89
C PHE A 108 -11.33 -15.54 -8.03
N ASP A 109 -12.13 -16.61 -7.95
CA ASP A 109 -13.18 -16.94 -8.91
C ASP A 109 -14.35 -15.96 -8.75
N THR A 110 -14.20 -14.78 -9.34
CA THR A 110 -15.23 -13.74 -9.27
C THR A 110 -16.41 -14.03 -10.21
N GLY A 111 -16.20 -14.87 -11.23
CA GLY A 111 -17.21 -15.29 -12.21
C GLY A 111 -18.05 -16.50 -11.80
N GLY A 112 -17.52 -17.35 -10.92
CA GLY A 112 -18.15 -18.62 -10.49
C GLY A 112 -17.97 -19.76 -11.50
N ASP A 113 -17.04 -19.64 -12.45
CA ASP A 113 -16.73 -20.59 -13.51
C ASP A 113 -15.43 -21.37 -13.28
N GLY A 114 -14.82 -21.19 -12.11
CA GLY A 114 -13.53 -21.77 -11.73
C GLY A 114 -12.37 -20.81 -12.00
N ILE A 115 -11.23 -21.05 -11.35
CA ILE A 115 -10.06 -20.17 -11.44
C ILE A 115 -9.38 -20.29 -12.81
N ASP A 116 -9.38 -19.19 -13.57
CA ASP A 116 -8.50 -18.94 -14.71
C ASP A 116 -7.33 -18.04 -14.27
N LEU A 117 -6.09 -18.50 -14.50
CA LEU A 117 -4.91 -17.79 -13.98
C LEU A 117 -4.68 -16.42 -14.64
N GLU A 118 -5.15 -16.21 -15.85
CA GLU A 118 -4.96 -14.94 -16.57
C GLU A 118 -6.09 -13.95 -16.28
N ALA A 119 -7.31 -14.46 -16.01
CA ALA A 119 -8.48 -13.63 -15.73
C ALA A 119 -8.68 -13.33 -14.24
N ASP A 120 -8.39 -14.28 -13.35
CA ASP A 120 -8.78 -14.21 -11.93
C ASP A 120 -7.65 -13.82 -10.98
N CYS A 121 -6.40 -13.82 -11.44
CA CYS A 121 -5.26 -13.50 -10.59
C CYS A 121 -4.90 -12.01 -10.61
N ALA A 122 -4.73 -11.42 -9.44
CA ALA A 122 -4.02 -10.15 -9.33
C ALA A 122 -2.54 -10.32 -9.68
N SER A 123 -1.93 -9.25 -10.21
CA SER A 123 -0.48 -9.16 -10.34
C SER A 123 0.17 -9.25 -8.96
N GLY A 124 1.41 -9.76 -8.93
CA GLY A 124 2.23 -9.77 -7.73
C GLY A 124 2.95 -11.09 -7.49
N HIS A 125 4.05 -11.03 -6.74
CA HIS A 125 4.74 -12.21 -6.26
C HIS A 125 4.79 -12.21 -4.74
N GLU A 126 3.98 -13.08 -4.13
CA GLU A 126 3.75 -13.15 -2.70
C GLU A 126 4.69 -14.14 -2.02
N ARG A 127 5.22 -13.75 -0.86
CA ARG A 127 5.90 -14.64 0.08
C ARG A 127 5.27 -14.50 1.46
N ALA A 128 4.85 -15.62 2.03
CA ALA A 128 4.47 -15.70 3.44
C ALA A 128 5.73 -15.91 4.29
N LEU A 129 6.00 -14.98 5.21
CA LEU A 129 7.09 -15.09 6.17
C LEU A 129 6.57 -15.10 7.62
N TRP A 130 7.07 -16.02 8.44
CA TRP A 130 6.64 -16.15 9.83
C TRP A 130 7.41 -15.24 10.78
N PHE A 131 6.79 -14.92 11.92
CA PHE A 131 7.48 -14.33 13.07
C PHE A 131 7.59 -15.33 14.24
N PRO A 132 8.61 -15.21 15.10
CA PRO A 132 8.70 -16.02 16.30
C PRO A 132 7.55 -15.72 17.26
N LYS A 133 7.15 -16.71 18.06
CA LYS A 133 6.26 -16.47 19.20
C LYS A 133 7.04 -15.77 20.31
N LEU A 134 6.86 -14.46 20.42
CA LEU A 134 7.44 -13.60 21.46
C LEU A 134 6.36 -13.07 22.38
N ASN A 135 6.73 -12.76 23.61
CA ASN A 135 5.80 -12.25 24.61
C ASN A 135 5.27 -10.88 24.17
N GLY A 136 3.96 -10.79 23.97
CA GLY A 136 3.29 -9.57 23.56
C GLY A 136 3.44 -9.20 22.08
N LEU A 137 4.02 -10.06 21.23
CA LEU A 137 4.04 -9.82 19.79
C LEU A 137 2.71 -10.27 19.17
N PRO A 138 1.91 -9.36 18.58
CA PRO A 138 0.61 -9.74 18.01
C PRO A 138 0.76 -10.33 16.60
N PHE A 139 1.82 -9.97 15.87
CA PHE A 139 2.01 -10.43 14.50
C PHE A 139 2.44 -11.89 14.46
N GLN A 140 1.73 -12.66 13.65
CA GLN A 140 1.99 -14.07 13.41
C GLN A 140 2.84 -14.25 12.15
N TRP A 141 2.56 -13.47 11.11
CA TRP A 141 3.26 -13.53 9.82
C TRP A 141 3.17 -12.23 9.03
N LEU A 142 3.99 -12.17 8.00
CA LEU A 142 4.10 -11.11 7.02
C LEU A 142 3.80 -11.71 5.65
N MET A 143 2.91 -11.07 4.91
CA MET A 143 2.83 -11.22 3.46
C MET A 143 3.74 -10.16 2.84
N PHE A 144 4.80 -10.60 2.18
CA PHE A 144 5.70 -9.76 1.41
C PHE A 144 5.36 -9.93 -0.06
N ASN A 145 4.83 -8.90 -0.71
CA ASN A 145 4.38 -8.98 -2.08
C ASN A 145 5.19 -8.01 -2.97
N TRP A 146 5.73 -8.51 -4.07
CA TRP A 146 6.39 -7.69 -5.08
C TRP A 146 5.44 -7.39 -6.24
N GLN A 147 5.11 -6.12 -6.41
CA GLN A 147 4.16 -5.64 -7.40
C GLN A 147 4.86 -4.92 -8.54
N LYS A 148 5.38 -5.68 -9.52
CA LYS A 148 6.16 -5.10 -10.63
C LYS A 148 5.41 -4.02 -11.41
N ASN A 149 4.12 -4.23 -11.67
CA ASN A 149 3.31 -3.31 -12.48
C ASN A 149 2.47 -2.36 -11.60
N GLY A 150 2.63 -2.45 -10.28
CA GLY A 150 1.70 -1.85 -9.34
C GLY A 150 0.34 -2.55 -9.31
N HIS A 151 -0.62 -1.96 -8.61
CA HIS A 151 -2.00 -2.43 -8.60
C HIS A 151 -2.97 -1.27 -8.33
N GLY A 152 -4.28 -1.57 -8.36
CA GLY A 152 -5.31 -0.58 -8.08
C GLY A 152 -5.27 -0.06 -6.63
N PRO A 153 -5.85 1.11 -6.34
CA PRO A 153 -6.66 1.92 -7.26
C PRO A 153 -5.81 2.63 -8.32
N THR A 154 -6.40 2.83 -9.50
CA THR A 154 -5.75 3.53 -10.61
C THR A 154 -5.23 4.90 -10.17
N HIS A 155 -4.01 5.22 -10.56
CA HIS A 155 -3.28 6.45 -10.22
C HIS A 155 -2.81 6.57 -8.76
N VAL A 156 -3.02 5.53 -7.94
CA VAL A 156 -2.56 5.51 -6.54
C VAL A 156 -1.32 4.64 -6.40
N PHE A 157 -1.39 3.37 -6.83
CA PHE A 157 -0.32 2.39 -6.67
C PHE A 157 0.20 1.88 -8.03
N ASP A 158 0.27 2.75 -9.04
CA ASP A 158 0.63 2.42 -10.43
C ASP A 158 2.13 2.13 -10.67
N LYS A 159 2.99 2.31 -9.67
CA LYS A 159 4.45 2.15 -9.81
C LYS A 159 4.91 0.83 -9.21
N PRO A 160 6.05 0.26 -9.64
CA PRO A 160 6.60 -0.91 -8.99
C PRO A 160 6.83 -0.67 -7.49
N HIS A 161 6.31 -1.53 -6.62
CA HIS A 161 6.45 -1.40 -5.16
C HIS A 161 6.40 -2.76 -4.45
N PHE A 162 6.69 -2.74 -3.15
CA PHE A 162 6.47 -3.88 -2.27
C PHE A 162 5.36 -3.59 -1.29
N ASP A 163 4.46 -4.54 -1.12
CA ASP A 163 3.49 -4.51 -0.04
C ASP A 163 3.91 -5.43 1.09
N MET A 164 3.68 -4.95 2.31
CA MET A 164 4.12 -5.62 3.53
C MET A 164 2.93 -5.65 4.50
N HIS A 165 2.24 -6.79 4.54
CA HIS A 165 1.02 -6.94 5.35
C HIS A 165 1.33 -7.78 6.57
N PHE A 166 1.25 -7.14 7.75
CA PHE A 166 1.50 -7.80 9.01
C PHE A 166 0.20 -8.36 9.56
N PHE A 167 0.12 -9.68 9.67
CA PHE A 167 -1.10 -10.36 10.10
C PHE A 167 -1.04 -10.75 11.56
N ILE A 168 -2.04 -10.29 12.31
CA ILE A 168 -2.37 -10.83 13.64
C ILE A 168 -3.25 -12.08 13.55
N GLN A 169 -3.88 -12.29 12.39
CA GLN A 169 -4.75 -13.44 12.11
C GLN A 169 -3.93 -14.66 11.66
N ASP A 170 -4.46 -15.85 11.92
CA ASP A 170 -3.91 -17.10 11.37
C ASP A 170 -3.95 -17.10 9.83
N PHE A 171 -2.94 -17.72 9.21
CA PHE A 171 -2.81 -17.75 7.76
C PHE A 171 -3.85 -18.58 7.04
N SER A 172 -4.17 -19.77 7.56
CA SER A 172 -5.23 -20.60 6.99
C SER A 172 -6.57 -19.88 7.09
N ALA A 173 -6.84 -19.25 8.24
CA ALA A 173 -8.05 -18.44 8.42
C ALA A 173 -8.09 -17.25 7.46
N ARG A 174 -6.96 -16.54 7.22
CA ARG A 174 -6.90 -15.44 6.24
C ARG A 174 -7.18 -15.94 4.83
N ASN A 175 -6.57 -17.06 4.43
CA ASN A 175 -6.71 -17.59 3.07
C ASN A 175 -8.07 -18.25 2.80
N GLN A 176 -8.90 -18.41 3.83
CA GLN A 176 -10.30 -18.82 3.68
C GLN A 176 -11.25 -17.63 3.51
N ILE A 177 -10.77 -16.38 3.62
CA ILE A 177 -11.60 -15.20 3.38
C ILE A 177 -11.99 -15.18 1.90
N ARG A 178 -13.30 -15.18 1.65
CA ARG A 178 -13.86 -15.05 0.30
C ARG A 178 -13.91 -13.58 -0.10
N THR A 179 -13.84 -13.32 -1.40
CA THR A 179 -14.06 -12.00 -1.95
C THR A 179 -15.44 -11.46 -1.56
N GLY A 180 -15.47 -10.16 -1.24
CA GLY A 180 -16.72 -9.44 -1.05
C GLY A 180 -17.37 -9.09 -2.38
N PRO A 181 -18.49 -8.34 -2.37
CA PRO A 181 -19.19 -7.93 -3.59
C PRO A 181 -18.41 -6.91 -4.45
N CYS A 182 -17.27 -6.41 -3.95
CA CYS A 182 -16.39 -5.55 -4.71
C CYS A 182 -15.64 -6.38 -5.77
N ASN A 183 -15.78 -6.00 -7.04
CA ASN A 183 -15.14 -6.65 -8.19
C ASN A 183 -13.65 -6.30 -8.36
N LEU A 184 -12.97 -5.87 -7.30
CA LEU A 184 -11.56 -5.51 -7.31
C LEU A 184 -10.76 -6.60 -6.62
N VAL A 185 -9.94 -7.30 -7.39
CA VAL A 185 -8.92 -8.22 -6.86
C VAL A 185 -7.61 -7.44 -6.75
N ILE A 186 -7.19 -7.18 -5.52
CA ILE A 186 -5.93 -6.53 -5.17
C ILE A 186 -5.31 -7.30 -4.00
N ASN A 187 -3.99 -7.27 -3.90
CA ASN A 187 -3.27 -7.85 -2.77
C ASN A 187 -2.44 -6.78 -2.09
#